data_AF-A0A1H7FU64-F1
#
_entry.id   AF-A0A1H7FU64-F1
#
_cell.length_a   1.000
_cell.length_b   1.000
_cell.length_c   1.000
_cell.angle_alpha   90.00
_cell.angle_beta   90.00
_cell.angle_gamma   90.00
#
_symmetry.space_group_name_H-M   'P 1'
#
loop_
_entity.id
_entity.type
_entity.pdbx_description
1 polymer ?
#
loop_
_entity_poly.entity_id
_entity_poly.type
_entity_poly.pdbx_seq_one_letter_code
_entity_poly.pdbx_strand_id
1 'polypeptide(L)' 'MQNNSTLTVLIFTRDITYNPEKLTIYARITVDGKRAEISLKRYTSVNVWDVSKGKVIVDS' A
#
# COMPACT_ATOMS: atom_id res chain seq x y z
N MET A 1 14.00 -2.50 -30.63
CA MET A 1 14.57 -3.14 -29.43
C MET A 1 13.45 -3.34 -28.44
N GLN A 2 13.24 -4.56 -27.96
CA GLN A 2 12.25 -4.86 -26.93
C GLN A 2 12.96 -4.77 -25.59
N ASN A 3 12.57 -3.81 -24.76
CA ASN A 3 13.19 -3.57 -23.47
C ASN A 3 12.33 -4.29 -22.42
N ASN A 4 12.85 -5.39 -21.86
CA ASN A 4 12.18 -6.06 -20.75
C ASN A 4 12.46 -5.28 -19.47
N SER A 5 11.41 -4.71 -18.87
CA SER A 5 11.47 -4.09 -17.54
C SER A 5 10.65 -4.91 -16.55
N THR A 6 11.10 -4.93 -15.29
CA THR A 6 10.36 -5.56 -14.20
C THR A 6 9.63 -4.50 -13.40
N LEU A 7 8.30 -4.61 -13.37
CA LEU A 7 7.43 -3.80 -12.51
C LEU A 7 6.99 -4.61 -11.30
N THR A 8 7.11 -4.02 -10.11
CA THR A 8 6.48 -4.54 -8.89
C THR A 8 5.73 -3.42 -8.21
N VAL A 9 4.48 -3.70 -7.83
CA VAL A 9 3.64 -2.78 -7.05
C VAL A 9 3.31 -3.45 -5.72
N LEU A 10 3.65 -2.80 -4.61
CA LEU A 10 3.27 -3.21 -3.26
C LEU A 10 2.32 -2.17 -2.67
N ILE A 11 1.12 -2.61 -2.29
CA ILE A 11 0.15 -1.80 -1.55
C ILE A 11 0.30 -2.09 -0.06
N PHE A 12 0.39 -1.05 0.75
CA PHE A 12 0.57 -1.18 2.20
C PHE A 12 -0.02 0.03 2.93
N THR A 13 -0.13 -0.08 4.25
CA THR A 13 -0.65 0.98 5.11
C THR A 13 0.47 1.65 5.93
N ARG A 14 0.26 2.92 6.28
CA ARG A 14 1.07 3.67 7.26
C ARG A 14 0.16 4.41 8.24
N ASP A 15 0.55 4.41 9.51
CA ASP A 15 -0.03 5.28 10.52
C ASP A 15 0.73 6.61 10.55
N ILE A 16 0.22 7.62 9.85
CA ILE A 16 0.83 8.96 9.74
C ILE A 16 -0.19 10.09 9.94
N THR A 17 -1.46 9.76 10.15
CA THR A 17 -2.56 10.72 10.18
C THR A 17 -2.79 11.37 11.54
N TYR A 18 -1.95 11.06 12.55
CA TYR A 18 -2.18 11.38 13.96
C TYR A 18 -3.60 10.99 14.43
N ASN A 19 -4.22 10.03 13.74
CA ASN A 19 -5.55 9.54 13.98
C ASN A 19 -5.43 8.03 14.19
N PRO A 20 -5.56 7.55 15.44
CA PRO A 20 -5.32 6.14 15.78
C PRO A 20 -6.36 5.18 15.15
N GLU A 21 -7.43 5.69 14.55
CA GLU A 21 -8.46 4.87 13.92
C GLU A 21 -8.23 4.70 12.41
N LYS A 22 -7.29 5.45 11.81
CA LYS A 22 -7.11 5.53 10.36
C LYS A 22 -5.70 5.19 9.93
N LEU A 23 -5.59 4.31 8.95
CA LEU A 23 -4.38 4.00 8.23
C LEU A 23 -4.42 4.64 6.85
N THR A 24 -3.34 5.32 6.46
CA THR A 24 -3.18 5.85 5.10
C THR A 24 -2.64 4.78 4.18
N ILE A 25 -3.23 4.62 3.00
CA ILE A 25 -2.80 3.64 2.01
C ILE A 25 -1.71 4.24 1.13
N TYR A 26 -0.62 3.49 0.97
CA TYR A 26 0.52 3.79 0.14
C TYR A 26 0.72 2.73 -0.94
N ALA A 27 1.37 3.13 -2.03
CA ALA A 27 1.93 2.22 -3.01
C ALA A 27 3.45 2.43 -3.09
N ARG A 28 4.20 1.33 -3.09
CA ARG A 28 5.61 1.31 -3.49
C ARG A 28 5.68 0.76 -4.90
N ILE A 29 6.16 1.58 -5.83
CA ILE A 29 6.38 1.22 -7.23
C ILE A 29 7.88 0.94 -7.38
N THR A 30 8.22 -0.26 -7.85
CA THR A 30 9.59 -0.64 -8.20
C THR A 30 9.67 -0.91 -9.70
N VAL A 31 10.56 -0.21 -10.40
CA VAL A 31 10.89 -0.45 -11.82
C VAL A 31 12.38 -0.69 -11.90
N ASP A 32 12.77 -1.87 -12.38
CA ASP A 32 14.18 -2.25 -12.57
C ASP A 32 15.06 -1.97 -11.33
N GLY A 33 14.53 -2.32 -10.15
CA GLY A 33 15.20 -2.13 -8.86
C GLY A 33 15.11 -0.73 -8.26
N LYS A 34 14.70 0.29 -9.03
CA LYS A 34 14.48 1.67 -8.53
C LYS A 34 13.09 1.82 -7.95
N ARG A 35 12.99 2.54 -6.83
CA ARG A 35 11.77 2.57 -6.00
C ARG A 35 11.27 3.99 -5.77
N ALA A 36 9.96 4.15 -5.82
CA ALA A 36 9.26 5.33 -5.34
C ALA A 36 8.07 4.90 -4.48
N GLU A 37 7.76 5.70 -3.47
CA GLU A 37 6.58 5.52 -2.63
C GLU A 37 5.66 6.72 -2.79
N ILE A 38 4.36 6.44 -2.94
CA ILE A 38 3.33 7.45 -3.10
C ILE A 38 2.17 7.18 -2.15
N SER A 39 1.67 8.23 -1.52
CA SER A 39 0.37 8.16 -0.85
C SER A 39 -0.71 8.06 -1.89
N LEU A 40 -1.64 7.12 -1.72
CA LEU A 40 -2.82 7.01 -2.58
C LEU A 40 -3.93 7.97 -2.17
N LYS A 41 -3.74 8.77 -1.10
CA LYS A 41 -4.76 9.64 -0.50
C LYS A 41 -6.06 8.89 -0.18
N ARG A 42 -5.93 7.61 0.18
CA ARG A 42 -7.00 6.73 0.63
C ARG A 42 -6.71 6.28 2.06
N TYR A 43 -7.78 5.97 2.79
CA TYR A 43 -7.69 5.57 4.19
C TYR A 43 -8.51 4.30 4.42
N THR A 44 -8.08 3.49 5.39
CA THR A 44 -8.85 2.35 5.92
C THR A 44 -8.87 2.43 7.44
N SER A 45 -9.88 1.84 8.07
CA SER A 45 -9.88 1.69 9.53
C SER A 45 -8.83 0.65 9.96
N VAL A 46 -8.18 0.89 11.10
CA VAL A 46 -7.31 -0.10 11.75
C VAL A 46 -8.07 -1.40 12.04
N ASN A 47 -9.34 -1.31 12.42
CA ASN A 47 -10.15 -2.46 12.84
C ASN A 47 -10.49 -3.44 11.71
N VAL A 48 -10.41 -3.00 10.45
CA VAL A 48 -10.75 -3.82 9.28
C VAL A 48 -9.52 -4.20 8.45
N TRP A 49 -8.31 -3.89 8.94
CA TRP A 49 -7.07 -4.19 8.24
C TRP A 49 -6.44 -5.48 8.78
N ASP A 50 -6.30 -6.49 7.93
CA ASP A 50 -5.56 -7.71 8.24
C ASP A 50 -4.06 -7.48 7.98
N VAL A 51 -3.30 -7.24 9.05
CA VAL A 51 -1.84 -7.00 8.98
C VAL A 51 -1.09 -8.21 8.43
N SER A 52 -1.57 -9.43 8.69
CA SER A 52 -0.92 -10.65 8.23
C SER A 52 -1.08 -10.85 6.71
N LYS A 53 -2.20 -10.40 6.16
CA LYS A 53 -2.53 -10.54 4.73
C LYS A 53 -2.28 -9.25 3.93
N GLY A 54 -2.01 -8.13 4.59
CA GLY A 54 -1.82 -6.82 3.97
C GLY A 54 -3.04 -6.35 3.17
N LYS A 55 -4.26 -6.64 3.66
CA LYS A 55 -5.51 -6.29 2.97
C LYS A 55 -6.67 -6.06 3.94
N VAL A 56 -7.76 -5.48 3.44
CA VAL A 56 -9.00 -5.29 4.20
C VAL A 56 -9.71 -6.64 4.39
N ILE A 57 -10.28 -6.85 5.57
CA ILE A 57 -11.22 -7.94 5.88
C ILE A 57 -12.54 -7.59 5.20
N VAL A 58 -13.01 -8.45 4.29
CA VAL A 58 -14.33 -8.31 3.68
C VAL A 58 -15.22 -9.33 4.36
N ASP A 59 -16.20 -8.87 5.14
CA ASP A 59 -17.29 -9.73 5.59
C ASP A 59 -18.16 -10.04 4.35
N SER A 60 -18.23 -11.33 4.02
CA SER A 60 -19.06 -11.89 2.94
C SER A 60 -20.52 -12.01 3.34
#